data_AF-A0A0B6Y5U6-F1
#
_entry.id   AF-A0A0B6Y5U6-F1
#
_cell.length_a   1.000
_cell.length_b   1.000
_cell.length_c   1.000
_cell.angle_alpha   90.00
_cell.angle_beta   90.00
_cell.angle_gamma   90.00
#
_symmetry.space_group_name_H-M   'P 1'
#
loop_
_entity.id
_entity.type
_entity.pdbx_description
1 polymer ?
#
loop_
_entity_poly.entity_id
_entity_poly.type
_entity_poly.pdbx_seq_one_letter_code
_entity_poly.pdbx_strand_id
1 'polypeptide(L)'
;CSSCGQRLNNWYFQNDGNLYCRRDYWSRFSDKCNGCTHIITGPLMVAGEHKYHPECFQCSLCQTLIGDGEFYALVERSFLYCDHCYKVEPTSQHLQQVLVSEPQASTLTQTPRRKPHSIQMVEIP
;
A
#
# COMPACT_ATOMS: atom_id res chain seq x y z
N CYS A 1 21.86 2.07 24.29
CA CYS A 1 21.20 2.23 22.99
C CYS A 1 21.76 3.50 22.39
N SER A 2 22.42 3.44 21.24
CA SER A 2 23.03 4.62 20.61
C SER A 2 22.01 5.71 20.22
N SER A 3 20.71 5.35 20.13
CA SER A 3 19.63 6.29 19.78
C SER A 3 19.00 6.95 21.02
N CYS A 4 18.56 6.18 22.02
CA CYS A 4 17.81 6.70 23.18
C CYS A 4 18.60 6.75 24.50
N GLY A 5 19.87 6.35 24.51
CA GLY A 5 20.73 6.37 25.70
C GLY A 5 20.42 5.29 26.76
N GLN A 6 19.31 4.54 26.64
CA GLN A 6 18.98 3.50 27.62
C GLN A 6 20.02 2.37 27.68
N ARG A 7 20.24 1.86 28.89
CA ARG A 7 21.14 0.72 29.14
C ARG A 7 20.61 -0.52 28.41
N LEU A 8 21.46 -1.13 27.57
CA LEU A 8 21.12 -2.34 26.85
C LEU A 8 21.35 -3.56 27.75
N ASN A 9 20.37 -4.44 27.81
CA ASN A 9 20.36 -5.75 28.43
C ASN A 9 20.71 -6.85 27.39
N ASN A 10 20.64 -8.13 27.74
CA ASN A 10 21.06 -9.26 26.87
C ASN A 10 20.41 -9.33 25.48
N TRP A 11 19.38 -8.55 25.18
CA TRP A 11 18.76 -8.48 23.85
C TRP A 11 19.00 -7.09 23.24
N TYR A 12 19.97 -7.00 22.35
CA TYR A 12 20.29 -5.78 21.58
C TYR A 12 20.47 -6.12 20.10
N PHE A 13 20.38 -5.09 19.26
CA PHE A 13 20.59 -5.19 17.81
C PHE A 13 21.77 -4.31 17.42
N GLN A 14 22.70 -4.87 16.65
CA GLN A 14 23.84 -4.12 16.11
C GLN A 14 23.54 -3.69 14.67
N ASN A 15 23.76 -2.41 14.35
CA ASN A 15 23.66 -1.87 13.00
C ASN A 15 24.76 -0.84 12.78
N ASP A 16 25.53 -0.95 11.70
CA ASP A 16 26.59 0.01 11.35
C ASP A 16 27.53 0.33 12.52
N GLY A 17 27.99 -0.70 13.24
CA GLY A 17 28.85 -0.55 14.42
C GLY A 17 28.17 -0.01 15.69
N ASN A 18 26.90 0.37 15.64
CA ASN A 18 26.14 0.93 16.76
C ASN A 18 25.17 -0.09 17.37
N LEU A 19 24.93 0.00 18.69
CA LEU A 19 24.04 -0.90 19.42
C LEU A 19 22.71 -0.23 19.76
N TYR A 20 21.61 -0.81 19.31
CA TYR A 20 20.26 -0.30 19.48
C TYR A 20 19.40 -1.24 20.32
N CYS A 21 18.45 -0.68 21.07
CA CYS A 21 17.41 -1.48 21.69
C CYS A 21 16.38 -1.89 20.63
N ARG A 22 15.60 -2.93 20.90
CA ARG A 22 14.56 -3.45 20.00
C ARG A 22 13.67 -2.35 19.41
N ARG A 23 13.20 -1.43 20.26
CA ARG A 23 12.32 -0.32 19.88
C ARG A 23 12.99 0.63 18.88
N ASP A 24 14.18 1.14 19.21
CA ASP A 24 14.89 2.09 18.37
C ASP A 24 15.41 1.46 17.08
N TYR A 25 15.85 0.19 17.15
CA TYR A 25 16.26 -0.55 15.97
C TYR A 25 15.10 -0.68 14.98
N TRP A 26 13.94 -1.15 15.44
CA TRP A 26 12.78 -1.24 14.56
C TRP A 26 12.32 0.13 14.08
N SER A 27 12.22 1.12 14.95
CA SER A 27 11.77 2.46 14.54
C SER A 27 12.62 3.10 13.43
N ARG A 28 13.91 2.74 13.32
CA ARG A 28 14.83 3.34 12.33
C ARG A 28 15.11 2.45 11.13
N PHE A 29 15.10 1.13 11.32
CA PHE A 29 15.60 0.18 10.32
C PHE A 29 14.55 -0.81 9.85
N SER A 30 13.35 -0.83 10.44
CA SER A 30 12.30 -1.73 9.97
C SER A 30 11.42 -1.07 8.91
N ASP A 31 11.01 -1.88 7.94
CA ASP A 31 9.96 -1.52 7.01
C ASP A 31 8.61 -1.45 7.73
N LYS A 32 7.86 -0.39 7.46
CA LYS A 32 6.48 -0.21 7.96
C LYS A 32 5.51 -0.57 6.85
N CYS A 33 4.45 -1.28 7.21
CA CYS A 33 3.35 -1.54 6.32
C CYS A 33 2.59 -0.25 6.04
N ASN A 34 2.36 0.07 4.77
CA ASN A 34 1.58 1.24 4.37
C ASN A 34 0.08 1.07 4.64
N GLY A 35 -0.42 -0.17 4.76
CA GLY A 35 -1.81 -0.47 5.09
C GLY A 35 -2.13 -0.28 6.57
N CYS A 36 -1.32 -0.85 7.47
CA CYS A 36 -1.61 -0.86 8.91
C CYS A 36 -0.63 -0.06 9.76
N THR A 37 0.41 0.54 9.16
CA THR A 37 1.48 1.32 9.83
C THR A 37 2.35 0.54 10.83
N HIS A 38 2.08 -0.75 11.02
CA HIS A 38 2.89 -1.63 11.86
C HIS A 38 4.17 -2.08 11.15
N ILE A 39 5.12 -2.51 11.97
CA ILE A 39 6.42 -2.99 11.52
C ILE A 39 6.25 -4.37 10.86
N ILE A 40 6.88 -4.57 9.71
CA ILE A 40 6.89 -5.85 9.01
C ILE A 40 8.11 -6.64 9.49
N THR A 41 7.85 -7.72 10.26
CA THR A 41 8.89 -8.58 10.84
C THR A 41 9.10 -9.89 10.08
N GLY A 42 8.40 -10.10 8.96
CA GLY A 42 8.37 -11.35 8.21
C GLY A 42 8.22 -11.11 6.70
N PRO A 43 7.58 -12.03 5.96
CA PRO A 43 7.36 -11.85 4.52
C PRO A 43 6.56 -10.57 4.27
N LEU A 44 6.90 -9.90 3.17
CA LEU A 44 6.30 -8.63 2.79
C LEU A 44 5.97 -8.62 1.30
N MET A 45 4.97 -7.82 0.94
CA MET A 45 4.58 -7.55 -0.43
C MET A 45 5.01 -6.12 -0.80
N VAL A 46 5.56 -5.94 -2.00
CA VAL A 46 6.01 -4.65 -2.51
C VAL A 46 5.13 -4.25 -3.68
N ALA A 47 4.57 -3.03 -3.61
CA ALA A 47 3.87 -2.41 -4.73
C ALA A 47 4.41 -1.01 -4.96
N GLY A 48 5.14 -0.85 -6.07
CA GLY A 48 5.85 0.40 -6.35
C GLY A 48 6.88 0.69 -5.26
N GLU A 49 6.71 1.81 -4.56
CA GLU A 49 7.59 2.26 -3.47
C GLU A 49 7.04 1.86 -2.09
N HIS A 50 5.83 1.28 -2.04
CA HIS A 50 5.16 0.93 -0.81
C HIS A 50 5.32 -0.55 -0.46
N LYS A 51 5.40 -0.80 0.85
CA LYS A 51 5.53 -2.13 1.43
C LYS A 51 4.32 -2.44 2.29
N TYR A 52 3.86 -3.68 2.23
CA TYR A 52 2.68 -4.15 2.94
C TYR A 52 2.93 -5.52 3.55
N HIS A 53 2.20 -5.84 4.63
CA HIS A 53 2.05 -7.23 5.03
C HIS A 53 1.24 -7.99 3.98
N PRO A 54 1.47 -9.31 3.80
CA PRO A 54 0.64 -10.14 2.92
C PRO A 54 -0.85 -10.08 3.30
N GLU A 55 -1.13 -9.93 4.59
CA GLU A 55 -2.48 -9.77 5.16
C GLU A 55 -3.08 -8.37 4.91
N CYS A 56 -2.24 -7.37 4.63
CA CYS A 56 -2.65 -5.99 4.34
C CYS A 56 -2.69 -5.69 2.84
N PHE A 57 -2.24 -6.62 2.01
CA PHE A 57 -2.16 -6.47 0.56
C PHE A 57 -3.49 -6.85 -0.07
N GLN A 58 -4.49 -5.98 0.10
CA GLN A 58 -5.86 -6.21 -0.33
C GLN A 58 -6.36 -5.15 -1.30
N CYS A 59 -7.33 -5.52 -2.12
CA CYS A 59 -7.98 -4.60 -3.04
C CYS A 59 -8.77 -3.52 -2.28
N SER A 60 -8.60 -2.26 -2.65
CA SER A 60 -9.32 -1.12 -2.08
C SER A 60 -10.83 -1.11 -2.38
N LEU A 61 -11.29 -1.87 -3.40
CA LEU A 61 -12.72 -2.02 -3.71
C LEU A 61 -13.35 -3.21 -3.00
N CYS A 62 -12.89 -4.42 -3.29
CA CYS A 62 -13.51 -5.64 -2.76
C CYS A 62 -12.87 -6.16 -1.46
N GLN A 63 -11.80 -5.53 -0.98
CA GLN A 63 -11.06 -5.94 0.23
C GLN A 63 -10.56 -7.38 0.19
N THR A 64 -10.49 -7.98 -1.00
CA THR A 64 -9.94 -9.32 -1.20
C THR A 64 -8.42 -9.26 -1.17
N LEU A 65 -7.82 -10.20 -0.45
CA LEU A 65 -6.37 -10.38 -0.39
C LEU A 65 -5.83 -10.79 -1.76
N ILE A 66 -4.78 -10.11 -2.19
CA ILE A 66 -4.07 -10.41 -3.43
C ILE A 66 -2.87 -11.27 -3.04
N GLY A 67 -2.90 -12.54 -3.43
CA GLY A 67 -1.86 -13.51 -3.10
C GLY A 67 -0.54 -13.28 -3.85
N ASP A 68 0.49 -14.01 -3.46
CA ASP A 68 1.73 -14.08 -4.24
C ASP A 68 1.46 -14.67 -5.63
N GLY A 69 1.95 -14.01 -6.67
CA GLY A 69 1.73 -14.42 -8.06
C GLY A 69 0.41 -13.94 -8.69
N GLU A 70 -0.50 -13.36 -7.90
CA GLU A 70 -1.74 -12.77 -8.43
C GLU A 70 -1.48 -11.40 -9.06
N PHE A 71 -2.24 -11.08 -10.11
CA PHE A 71 -2.14 -9.78 -10.76
C PHE A 71 -2.84 -8.69 -9.95
N TYR A 72 -2.17 -7.55 -9.83
CA TYR A 72 -2.70 -6.35 -9.19
C TYR A 72 -2.39 -5.09 -10.00
N ALA A 73 -3.16 -4.05 -9.75
CA ALA A 73 -2.93 -2.72 -10.27
C ALA A 73 -2.77 -1.73 -9.10
N LEU A 74 -1.71 -0.93 -9.15
CA LEU A 74 -1.47 0.15 -8.20
C LEU A 74 -1.82 1.49 -8.86
N VAL A 75 -2.89 2.14 -8.39
CA VAL A 75 -3.41 3.40 -8.92
C VAL A 75 -3.09 4.53 -7.94
N GLU A 76 -2.74 5.72 -8.45
CA GLU A 76 -2.28 6.88 -7.68
C GLU A 76 -1.20 6.55 -6.63
N ARG A 77 -0.37 5.53 -6.91
CA ARG A 77 0.71 5.01 -6.05
C ARG A 77 0.26 4.43 -4.71
N SER A 78 -1.02 4.51 -4.33
CA SER A 78 -1.49 4.12 -3.00
C SER A 78 -2.70 3.18 -3.01
N PHE A 79 -3.46 3.14 -4.11
CA PHE A 79 -4.67 2.33 -4.20
C PHE A 79 -4.39 1.02 -4.92
N LEU A 80 -4.60 -0.10 -4.22
CA LEU A 80 -4.40 -1.45 -4.75
C LEU A 80 -5.72 -1.99 -5.31
N TYR A 81 -5.69 -2.50 -6.53
CA TYR A 81 -6.83 -3.13 -7.16
C TYR A 81 -6.44 -4.54 -7.58
N CYS A 82 -7.29 -5.53 -7.30
CA CYS A 82 -7.10 -6.85 -7.87
C CYS A 82 -7.42 -6.82 -9.38
N ASP A 83 -6.92 -7.81 -10.11
CA ASP A 83 -7.16 -7.97 -11.55
C ASP A 83 -8.64 -7.81 -11.94
N HIS A 84 -9.54 -8.42 -11.15
CA HIS A 84 -10.98 -8.37 -11.40
C HIS A 84 -11.54 -6.95 -11.26
N CYS A 85 -11.25 -6.28 -10.14
CA CYS A 85 -11.72 -4.92 -9.89
C CYS A 85 -11.06 -3.87 -10.78
N TYR A 86 -9.85 -4.14 -11.29
CA TYR A 86 -9.16 -3.24 -12.22
C TYR A 86 -9.73 -3.33 -13.65
N LYS A 87 -10.07 -4.54 -14.11
CA LYS A 87 -10.65 -4.76 -15.45
C LYS A 87 -12.12 -4.35 -15.55
N VAL A 88 -12.82 -4.39 -14.42
CA VAL A 88 -14.14 -3.79 -14.30
C VAL A 88 -13.93 -2.29 -14.21
N GLU A 89 -13.75 -1.64 -15.37
CA GLU A 89 -13.97 -0.19 -15.51
C GLU A 89 -15.21 0.20 -14.71
N PRO A 90 -15.26 1.37 -14.07
CA PRO A 90 -16.35 1.76 -13.17
C PRO A 90 -17.62 2.13 -13.95
N THR A 91 -18.05 1.31 -14.90
CA THR A 91 -19.42 1.31 -15.39
C THR A 91 -20.26 0.49 -14.42
N SER A 92 -20.84 1.21 -13.48
CA SER A 92 -22.02 0.82 -12.69
C SER A 92 -21.73 -0.07 -11.48
N GLN A 93 -22.21 0.41 -10.33
CA GLN A 93 -22.50 -0.36 -9.10
C GLN A 93 -21.48 -0.38 -7.94
N HIS A 94 -20.91 0.76 -7.54
CA HIS A 94 -20.62 0.97 -6.10
C HIS A 94 -20.49 2.44 -5.64
N LEU A 95 -21.32 3.35 -6.14
CA LEU A 95 -21.39 4.72 -5.60
C LEU A 95 -22.82 5.25 -5.37
N GLN A 96 -23.84 4.40 -5.41
CA GLN A 96 -25.23 4.84 -5.23
C GLN A 96 -25.91 4.42 -3.92
N GLN A 97 -25.17 4.06 -2.85
CA GLN A 97 -25.83 3.73 -1.57
C GLN A 97 -25.51 4.67 -0.42
N VAL A 98 -25.22 5.94 -0.71
CA VAL A 98 -25.23 6.98 0.33
C VAL A 98 -25.92 8.27 -0.11
N LEU A 99 -26.87 8.26 -1.05
CA LEU A 99 -27.53 9.50 -1.49
C LEU A 99 -29.00 9.35 -1.96
N VAL A 100 -29.76 8.32 -1.55
CA VAL A 100 -31.21 8.29 -1.82
C VAL A 100 -31.96 9.15 -0.80
N SER A 101 -31.96 10.45 -1.08
CA SER A 101 -32.94 11.42 -0.62
C SER A 101 -32.94 12.56 -1.66
N GLU A 102 -33.62 12.34 -2.79
CA GLU A 102 -33.93 13.38 -3.78
C GLU A 102 -34.80 14.51 -3.19
N PRO A 103 -35.01 15.66 -3.88
CA PRO A 103 -34.37 16.20 -5.11
C PRO A 103 -33.84 17.65 -4.89
N GLN A 104 -33.00 18.27 -5.74
CA GLN A 104 -33.38 19.00 -6.96
C GLN A 104 -32.12 19.59 -7.65
N ALA A 105 -32.13 19.59 -8.99
CA ALA A 105 -31.59 20.61 -9.90
C ALA A 105 -30.06 20.81 -10.14
N SER A 106 -29.67 20.46 -11.37
CA SER A 106 -28.86 21.26 -12.31
C SER A 106 -27.32 21.21 -12.28
N THR A 107 -26.79 20.87 -13.46
CA THR A 107 -25.75 21.58 -14.26
C THR A 107 -24.48 20.77 -14.60
N LEU A 108 -24.21 20.77 -15.90
CA LEU A 108 -23.10 20.21 -16.67
C LEU A 108 -21.72 20.65 -16.17
N THR A 109 -20.72 19.76 -16.13
CA THR A 109 -19.36 20.11 -16.61
C THR A 109 -18.56 18.86 -17.00
N GLN A 110 -17.96 18.93 -18.20
CA GLN A 110 -17.08 17.95 -18.81
C GLN A 110 -15.70 17.95 -18.16
N THR A 111 -15.04 16.80 -18.01
CA THR A 111 -13.58 16.73 -17.74
C THR A 111 -12.88 15.65 -18.59
N PRO A 112 -11.59 15.83 -18.89
CA PRO A 112 -10.99 15.38 -20.15
C PRO A 112 -10.36 13.99 -20.08
N ARG A 113 -10.56 13.21 -21.16
CA ARG A 113 -9.85 11.96 -21.45
C ARG A 113 -8.34 12.21 -21.47
N ARG A 114 -7.58 11.52 -20.62
CA ARG A 114 -6.12 11.39 -20.79
C ARG A 114 -5.74 9.92 -20.96
N LYS A 115 -4.97 9.68 -22.01
CA LYS A 115 -4.55 8.37 -22.54
C LYS A 115 -3.62 7.69 -21.53
N PRO A 116 -3.67 6.34 -21.40
CA PRO A 116 -2.73 5.62 -20.56
C PRO A 116 -1.34 5.62 -21.22
N HIS A 117 -0.32 5.96 -20.43
CA HIS A 117 1.09 5.85 -20.83
C HIS A 117 1.57 4.40 -20.67
N SER A 118 2.17 3.86 -21.73
CA SER A 118 2.80 2.54 -21.79
C SER A 118 4.18 2.55 -21.12
N ILE A 119 4.42 1.65 -20.17
CA ILE A 119 5.72 1.44 -19.53
C ILE A 119 6.37 0.20 -20.15
N GLN A 120 7.57 0.36 -20.70
CA GLN A 120 8.39 -0.71 -21.26
C GLN A 120 9.24 -1.37 -20.17
N MET A 121 9.35 -2.69 -20.22
CA MET A 121 10.19 -3.50 -19.37
C MET A 121 11.64 -3.42 -19.87
N VAL A 122 12.57 -3.01 -19.00
CA VAL A 122 14.01 -3.10 -19.28
C VAL A 122 14.53 -4.30 -18.50
N GLU A 123 14.94 -5.35 -19.23
CA GLU A 123 15.76 -6.43 -18.68
C GLU A 123 17.21 -5.95 -18.58
N ILE A 124 17.77 -6.01 -17.39
CA ILE A 124 19.18 -5.70 -17.15
C ILE A 124 19.93 -7.04 -17.14
N PRO A 125 21.03 -7.18 -17.92
CA PRO A 125 21.82 -8.41 -18.02
C PRO A 125 22.61 -8.75 -16.75
#